data_AF-A0A7S4SX65-F1
#
_entry.id   AF-A0A7S4SX65-F1
#
_cell.length_a   1.000
_cell.length_b   1.000
_cell.length_c   1.000
_cell.angle_alpha   90.00
_cell.angle_beta   90.00
_cell.angle_gamma   90.00
#
_symmetry.space_group_name_H-M   'P 1'
#
loop_
_entity.id
_entity.type
_entity.pdbx_description
1 polymer ?
#
loop_
_entity_poly.entity_id
_entity_poly.type
_entity_poly.pdbx_seq_one_letter_code
_entity_poly.pdbx_strand_id
1 'polypeptide(L)'
;MPHFDREGRPRRHDAQKWFSLLSLPKFIEYFISVDHFPGWRRHLSWAKHDGKSLREHMTQRFASNMVFMSLLLSAEIAVLFSPSAPADTMRERLKNSEYDTVDFYAGLALSMSIFLSLSALVATFTAWAIISSISDSNAHCILRSSIGLHATQLPSRLIVSAIGAFLIWNILFLFILLPKVWAIIVTVMACTLYMYIVSIYSALGRLVMFTKAMAGEPIFKKDEEESLPPYDLYTTLLEKAQKEKKRSPNVMLFYRTRDGDTANGHTGGESVRNYDEENSSLFQREAAQDSNINMSPRSIISNPPQN
;
A
#
# COMPACT_ATOMS: atom_id res chain seq x y z
N MET A 1 20.80 -31.99 -6.91
CA MET A 1 21.58 -32.33 -5.69
C MET A 1 21.16 -31.37 -4.58
N PRO A 2 20.69 -31.84 -3.42
CA PRO A 2 20.36 -30.97 -2.29
C PRO A 2 21.64 -30.46 -1.62
N HIS A 3 21.76 -29.14 -1.45
CA HIS A 3 22.83 -28.50 -0.71
C HIS A 3 22.53 -28.56 0.79
N PHE A 4 23.34 -29.30 1.55
CA PHE A 4 23.32 -29.32 3.01
C PHE A 4 24.10 -28.13 3.58
N ASP A 5 23.74 -27.68 4.80
CA ASP A 5 24.55 -26.72 5.54
C ASP A 5 25.77 -27.39 6.19
N ARG A 6 26.65 -26.60 6.82
CA ARG A 6 27.85 -27.10 7.53
C ARG A 6 27.56 -28.10 8.66
N GLU A 7 26.30 -28.25 9.07
CA GLU A 7 25.85 -29.13 10.15
C GLU A 7 25.04 -30.34 9.65
N GLY A 8 25.00 -30.58 8.33
CA GLY A 8 24.37 -31.78 7.76
C GLY A 8 22.85 -31.81 7.90
N ARG A 9 22.20 -30.68 8.17
CA ARG A 9 20.73 -30.62 8.28
C ARG A 9 20.09 -30.42 6.89
N PRO A 10 19.06 -31.20 6.53
CA PRO A 10 18.35 -31.00 5.27
C PRO A 10 17.66 -29.63 5.27
N ARG A 11 17.70 -28.90 4.14
CA ARG A 11 17.03 -27.59 3.90
C ARG A 11 15.50 -27.66 4.11
N ARG A 12 15.06 -27.76 5.36
CA ARG A 12 13.67 -27.64 5.79
C ARG A 12 13.25 -26.18 6.06
N HIS A 13 14.15 -25.23 5.84
CA HIS A 13 14.00 -23.87 6.34
C HIS A 13 13.36 -22.88 5.35
N ASP A 14 13.41 -23.11 4.04
CA ASP A 14 12.99 -22.08 3.08
C ASP A 14 11.47 -21.85 3.10
N ALA A 15 10.67 -22.93 3.10
CA ALA A 15 9.22 -22.81 3.17
C ALA A 15 8.75 -22.15 4.48
N GLN A 16 9.28 -22.58 5.62
CA GLN A 16 8.94 -22.01 6.92
C GLN A 16 9.35 -20.53 7.03
N LYS A 17 10.49 -20.16 6.43
CA LYS A 17 10.94 -18.77 6.31
C LYS A 17 9.99 -17.94 5.45
N TRP A 18 9.61 -18.43 4.28
CA TRP A 18 8.61 -17.79 3.42
C TRP A 18 7.28 -17.62 4.13
N PHE A 19 6.77 -18.65 4.82
CA PHE A 19 5.56 -18.53 5.63
C PHE A 19 5.71 -17.49 6.74
N SER A 20 6.88 -17.40 7.36
CA SER A 20 7.12 -16.45 8.44
C SER A 20 7.27 -15.00 7.95
N LEU A 21 7.81 -14.79 6.74
CA LEU A 21 7.85 -13.50 6.06
C LEU A 21 6.44 -13.08 5.59
N LEU A 22 5.72 -14.00 4.95
CA LEU A 22 4.33 -13.81 4.55
C LEU A 22 3.41 -13.64 5.77
N SER A 23 3.78 -14.11 6.96
CA SER A 23 2.99 -13.83 8.15
C SER A 23 3.01 -12.36 8.58
N LEU A 24 3.93 -11.52 8.07
CA LEU A 24 4.10 -10.14 8.52
C LEU A 24 2.92 -9.23 8.14
N PRO A 25 2.40 -9.23 6.89
CA PRO A 25 1.27 -8.40 6.49
C PRO A 25 -0.06 -8.78 7.16
N LYS A 26 -0.96 -7.81 7.24
CA LYS A 26 -2.38 -8.02 7.61
C LYS A 26 -3.16 -8.60 6.42
N PHE A 27 -4.32 -9.20 6.66
CA PHE A 27 -5.14 -9.82 5.60
C PHE A 27 -5.44 -8.89 4.41
N ILE A 28 -5.80 -7.63 4.66
CA ILE A 28 -6.08 -6.63 3.60
C ILE A 28 -4.82 -6.32 2.79
N GLU A 29 -3.64 -6.47 3.40
CA GLU A 29 -2.35 -6.15 2.80
C GLU A 29 -1.86 -7.23 1.82
N TYR A 30 -2.61 -8.32 1.65
CA TYR A 30 -2.41 -9.29 0.56
C TYR A 30 -3.09 -8.85 -0.73
N PHE A 31 -4.02 -7.90 -0.66
CA PHE A 31 -4.78 -7.39 -1.81
C PHE A 31 -4.33 -5.98 -2.23
N ILE A 32 -3.80 -5.21 -1.27
CA ILE A 32 -3.25 -3.87 -1.48
C ILE A 32 -1.89 -3.83 -0.80
N SER A 33 -0.86 -3.36 -1.50
CA SER A 33 0.49 -3.28 -0.91
C SER A 33 0.52 -2.28 0.27
N VAL A 34 1.36 -2.58 1.26
CA VAL A 34 1.51 -1.83 2.52
C VAL A 34 1.80 -0.35 2.31
N ASP A 35 2.46 0.01 1.21
CA ASP A 35 2.86 1.38 0.88
C ASP A 35 1.69 2.31 0.55
N HIS A 36 0.48 1.76 0.38
CA HIS A 36 -0.77 2.49 0.18
C HIS A 36 -1.54 2.75 1.49
N PHE A 37 -1.11 2.16 2.61
CA PHE A 37 -1.77 2.33 3.90
C PHE A 37 -1.23 3.54 4.69
N PRO A 38 -2.06 4.13 5.58
CA PRO A 38 -1.64 5.23 6.45
C PRO A 38 -0.40 4.93 7.29
N GLY A 39 -0.25 3.67 7.72
CA GLY A 39 0.88 3.21 8.53
C GLY A 39 2.22 3.49 7.85
N TRP A 40 2.35 3.15 6.56
CA TRP A 40 3.57 3.40 5.79
C TRP A 40 3.89 4.90 5.66
N ARG A 41 2.88 5.73 5.40
CA ARG A 41 3.04 7.19 5.31
C ARG A 41 3.46 7.81 6.64
N ARG A 42 2.93 7.29 7.75
CA ARG A 42 3.36 7.66 9.09
C ARG A 42 4.81 7.22 9.31
N HIS A 43 5.21 6.00 8.97
CA HIS A 43 6.62 5.58 9.08
C HIS A 43 7.56 6.50 8.27
N LEU A 44 7.19 6.89 7.05
CA LEU A 44 7.98 7.80 6.22
C LEU A 44 8.15 9.20 6.84
N SER A 45 7.09 9.80 7.39
CA SER A 45 7.15 11.15 7.96
C SER A 45 7.96 11.21 9.26
N TRP A 46 8.12 10.09 9.95
CA TRP A 46 8.93 9.97 11.16
C TRP A 46 10.36 9.47 10.90
N ALA A 47 10.60 8.73 9.80
CA ALA A 47 11.92 8.16 9.52
C ALA A 47 12.94 9.17 8.94
N LYS A 48 12.48 10.23 8.28
CA LYS A 48 13.36 11.30 7.77
C LYS A 48 13.51 12.39 8.83
N HIS A 49 14.76 12.69 9.23
CA HIS A 49 15.04 13.75 10.21
C HIS A 49 14.93 15.15 9.61
N ASP A 50 15.37 15.32 8.36
CA ASP A 50 15.33 16.59 7.65
C ASP A 50 14.02 16.75 6.85
N GLY A 51 13.38 17.91 6.98
CA GLY A 51 12.16 18.26 6.27
C GLY A 51 12.38 18.37 4.75
N LYS A 52 13.58 18.79 4.32
CA LYS A 52 13.96 18.81 2.90
C LYS A 52 13.96 17.40 2.30
N SER A 53 14.65 16.45 2.95
CA SER A 53 14.71 15.05 2.51
C SER A 53 13.33 14.39 2.49
N LEU A 54 12.48 14.69 3.47
CA LEU A 54 11.10 14.20 3.49
C LEU A 54 10.29 14.74 2.30
N ARG A 55 10.37 16.05 2.03
CA ARG A 55 9.68 16.68 0.90
C ARG A 55 10.16 16.10 -0.42
N GLU A 56 11.48 16.05 -0.64
CA GLU A 56 12.09 15.52 -1.86
C GLU A 56 11.63 14.08 -2.14
N HIS A 57 11.67 13.23 -1.12
CA HIS A 57 11.22 11.84 -1.23
C HIS A 57 9.73 11.74 -1.62
N MET A 58 8.86 12.54 -0.98
CA MET A 58 7.43 12.57 -1.31
C MET A 58 7.20 13.08 -2.75
N THR A 59 7.87 14.17 -3.14
CA THR A 59 7.73 14.75 -4.49
C THR A 59 8.25 13.83 -5.58
N GLN A 60 9.35 13.10 -5.35
CA GLN A 60 9.89 12.13 -6.28
C GLN A 60 8.91 10.97 -6.51
N ARG A 61 8.25 10.50 -5.44
CA ARG A 61 7.22 9.46 -5.56
C ARG A 61 6.03 9.95 -6.37
N PHE A 62 5.58 11.19 -6.17
CA PHE A 62 4.50 11.75 -6.99
C PHE A 62 4.91 11.88 -8.46
N ALA A 63 6.15 12.29 -8.75
CA ALA A 63 6.66 12.32 -10.13
C ALA A 63 6.64 10.94 -10.80
N SER A 64 7.13 9.90 -10.11
CA SER A 64 7.07 8.52 -10.61
C SER A 64 5.63 8.06 -10.87
N ASN A 65 4.72 8.38 -9.95
CA ASN A 65 3.31 8.04 -10.08
C ASN A 65 2.66 8.75 -11.28
N MET A 66 2.99 10.02 -11.54
CA MET A 66 2.47 10.74 -12.70
C MET A 66 2.90 10.05 -14.01
N VAL A 67 4.16 9.64 -14.14
CA VAL A 67 4.65 8.93 -15.33
C VAL A 67 3.91 7.61 -15.51
N PHE A 68 3.82 6.81 -14.44
CA PHE A 68 3.11 5.53 -14.46
C PHE A 68 1.63 5.70 -14.86
N MET A 69 0.91 6.63 -14.24
CA MET A 69 -0.50 6.87 -14.55
C MET A 69 -0.72 7.43 -15.95
N SER A 70 0.22 8.22 -16.47
CA SER A 70 0.16 8.73 -17.84
C SER A 70 0.27 7.59 -18.86
N LEU A 71 1.16 6.63 -18.61
CA LEU A 71 1.30 5.44 -19.45
C LEU A 71 0.05 4.54 -19.37
N LEU A 72 -0.47 4.31 -18.16
CA LEU A 72 -1.70 3.53 -17.96
C LEU A 72 -2.88 4.17 -18.72
N LEU A 73 -3.12 5.47 -18.51
CA LEU A 73 -4.17 6.23 -19.17
C LEU A 73 -4.02 6.21 -20.71
N SER A 74 -2.79 6.37 -21.21
CA SER A 74 -2.52 6.31 -22.65
C SER A 74 -2.90 4.96 -23.24
N ALA A 75 -2.57 3.86 -22.55
CA ALA A 75 -2.93 2.52 -22.99
C ALA A 75 -4.45 2.31 -23.00
N GLU A 76 -5.15 2.78 -21.96
CA GLU A 76 -6.60 2.69 -21.85
C GLU A 76 -7.31 3.47 -22.96
N ILE A 77 -6.89 4.71 -23.22
CA ILE A 77 -7.41 5.54 -24.31
C ILE A 77 -7.12 4.89 -25.67
N ALA A 78 -5.91 4.35 -25.86
CA ALA A 78 -5.55 3.67 -27.10
C ALA A 78 -6.43 2.44 -27.38
N VAL A 79 -6.81 1.68 -26.35
CA VAL A 79 -7.75 0.57 -26.49
C VAL A 79 -9.16 1.07 -26.76
N LEU A 80 -9.62 2.09 -26.01
CA LEU A 80 -10.96 2.65 -26.18
C LEU A 80 -11.20 3.17 -27.60
N PHE A 81 -10.18 3.71 -28.27
CA PHE A 81 -10.28 4.23 -29.65
C PHE A 81 -9.58 3.36 -30.69
N SER A 82 -9.21 2.13 -30.34
CA SER A 82 -8.61 1.18 -31.28
C SER A 82 -9.59 0.83 -32.40
N PRO A 83 -9.19 0.81 -33.68
CA PRO A 83 -10.04 0.37 -34.81
C PRO A 83 -10.13 -1.16 -34.92
N SER A 84 -9.88 -1.88 -33.83
CA SER A 84 -9.96 -3.34 -33.80
C SER A 84 -11.40 -3.79 -33.63
N ALA A 85 -11.78 -4.90 -34.28
CA ALA A 85 -13.15 -5.43 -34.22
C ALA A 85 -13.69 -5.61 -32.78
N PRO A 86 -12.92 -6.15 -31.80
CA PRO A 86 -13.39 -6.26 -30.43
C PRO A 86 -13.70 -4.91 -29.78
N ALA A 87 -12.88 -3.89 -30.07
CA ALA A 87 -13.09 -2.54 -29.53
C ALA A 87 -14.27 -1.84 -30.20
N ASP A 88 -14.47 -2.04 -31.52
CA ASP A 88 -15.66 -1.55 -32.24
C ASP A 88 -16.95 -2.18 -31.69
N THR A 89 -16.98 -3.50 -31.54
CA THR A 89 -18.13 -4.21 -30.96
C THR A 89 -18.41 -3.74 -29.54
N MET A 90 -17.39 -3.63 -28.69
CA MET A 90 -17.53 -3.07 -27.35
C MET A 90 -18.16 -1.66 -27.35
N ARG A 91 -17.68 -0.75 -28.20
CA ARG A 91 -18.23 0.61 -28.32
C ARG A 91 -19.68 0.60 -28.81
N GLU A 92 -20.02 -0.27 -29.74
CA GLU A 92 -21.39 -0.43 -30.24
C GLU A 92 -22.33 -0.96 -29.15
N ARG A 93 -21.93 -1.99 -28.41
CA ARG A 93 -22.73 -2.56 -27.31
C ARG A 93 -22.94 -1.55 -26.19
N LEU A 94 -21.93 -0.75 -25.86
CA LEU A 94 -22.06 0.39 -24.95
C LEU A 94 -23.10 1.40 -25.44
N LYS A 95 -23.04 1.78 -26.71
CA LYS A 95 -23.97 2.74 -27.32
C LYS A 95 -25.41 2.22 -27.32
N ASN A 96 -25.60 0.93 -27.57
CA ASN A 96 -26.91 0.30 -27.65
C ASN A 96 -27.48 -0.16 -26.29
N SER A 97 -26.74 0.02 -25.20
CA SER A 97 -27.15 -0.36 -23.83
C SER A 97 -27.45 -1.86 -23.67
N GLU A 98 -26.61 -2.71 -24.26
CA GLU A 98 -26.79 -4.17 -24.23
C GLU A 98 -26.16 -4.80 -22.98
N TYR A 99 -26.85 -4.63 -21.85
CA TYR A 99 -26.37 -5.01 -20.51
C TYR A 99 -26.02 -6.50 -20.33
N ASP A 100 -26.54 -7.39 -21.19
CA ASP A 100 -26.32 -8.84 -21.05
C ASP A 100 -25.00 -9.32 -21.66
N THR A 101 -24.23 -8.44 -22.28
CA THR A 101 -23.00 -8.80 -23.01
C THR A 101 -21.73 -8.52 -22.21
N VAL A 102 -20.74 -9.41 -22.32
CA VAL A 102 -19.41 -9.21 -21.70
C VAL A 102 -18.73 -7.97 -22.30
N ASP A 103 -18.95 -7.71 -23.60
CA ASP A 103 -18.46 -6.52 -24.30
C ASP A 103 -18.95 -5.21 -23.67
N PHE A 104 -20.22 -5.14 -23.26
CA PHE A 104 -20.75 -3.97 -22.55
C PHE A 104 -20.00 -3.73 -21.23
N TYR A 105 -19.83 -4.78 -20.42
CA TYR A 105 -19.12 -4.65 -19.14
C TYR A 105 -17.62 -4.36 -19.32
N ALA A 106 -16.99 -4.90 -20.35
CA ALA A 106 -15.59 -4.59 -20.69
C ALA A 106 -15.44 -3.10 -21.01
N GLY A 107 -16.35 -2.54 -21.80
CA GLY A 107 -16.35 -1.11 -22.13
C GLY A 107 -16.68 -0.21 -20.95
N LEU A 108 -17.62 -0.61 -20.08
CA LEU A 108 -17.94 0.13 -18.87
C LEU A 108 -16.76 0.14 -17.90
N ALA A 109 -16.13 -1.03 -17.68
CA ALA A 109 -14.95 -1.16 -16.84
C ALA A 109 -13.76 -0.34 -17.38
N LEU A 110 -13.52 -0.37 -18.69
CA LEU A 110 -12.50 0.46 -19.35
C LEU A 110 -12.77 1.96 -19.15
N SER A 111 -14.02 2.39 -19.31
CA SER A 111 -14.42 3.80 -19.11
C SER A 111 -14.23 4.25 -17.65
N MET A 112 -14.60 3.40 -16.70
CA MET A 112 -14.34 3.64 -15.27
C MET A 112 -12.84 3.70 -14.97
N SER A 113 -12.05 2.82 -15.60
CA SER A 113 -10.59 2.80 -15.46
C SER A 113 -9.98 4.13 -15.92
N ILE A 114 -10.38 4.63 -17.10
CA ILE A 114 -9.94 5.93 -17.63
C ILE A 114 -10.27 7.07 -16.67
N PHE A 115 -11.49 7.10 -16.12
CA PHE A 115 -11.89 8.14 -15.16
C PHE A 115 -11.07 8.09 -13.87
N LEU A 116 -10.83 6.89 -13.33
CA LEU A 116 -9.99 6.69 -12.15
C LEU A 116 -8.53 7.07 -12.42
N SER A 117 -8.00 6.72 -13.59
CA SER A 117 -6.65 7.09 -14.03
C SER A 117 -6.46 8.59 -14.15
N LEU A 118 -7.43 9.28 -14.76
CA LEU A 118 -7.44 10.75 -14.86
C LEU A 118 -7.53 11.40 -13.48
N SER A 119 -8.43 10.92 -12.62
CA SER A 119 -8.59 11.40 -11.25
C SER A 119 -7.32 11.20 -10.42
N ALA A 120 -6.67 10.05 -10.57
CA ALA A 120 -5.40 9.74 -9.92
C ALA A 120 -4.28 10.67 -10.39
N LEU A 121 -4.22 10.97 -11.69
CA LEU A 121 -3.22 11.88 -12.27
C LEU A 121 -3.43 13.31 -11.74
N VAL A 122 -4.66 13.82 -11.77
CA VAL A 122 -5.00 15.14 -11.23
C VAL A 122 -4.67 15.21 -9.74
N ALA A 123 -5.10 14.23 -8.94
CA ALA A 123 -4.80 14.18 -7.52
C ALA A 123 -3.28 14.14 -7.24
N THR A 124 -2.53 13.36 -8.02
CA THR A 124 -1.07 13.25 -7.87
C THR A 124 -0.39 14.57 -8.23
N PHE A 125 -0.81 15.23 -9.31
CA PHE A 125 -0.26 16.51 -9.73
C PHE A 125 -0.57 17.61 -8.72
N THR A 126 -1.81 17.69 -8.22
CA THR A 126 -2.20 18.64 -7.18
C THR A 126 -1.43 18.40 -5.89
N ALA A 127 -1.29 17.14 -5.45
CA ALA A 127 -0.50 16.80 -4.27
C ALA A 127 0.97 17.19 -4.46
N TRP A 128 1.55 16.92 -5.63
CA TRP A 128 2.92 17.32 -5.95
C TRP A 128 3.10 18.84 -5.88
N ALA A 129 2.21 19.62 -6.51
CA ALA A 129 2.29 21.08 -6.55
C ALA A 129 2.17 21.72 -5.15
N ILE A 130 1.27 21.20 -4.31
CA ILE A 130 1.11 21.69 -2.94
C ILE A 130 2.33 21.31 -2.10
N ILE A 131 2.74 20.04 -2.11
CA ILE A 131 3.84 19.57 -1.24
C ILE A 131 5.19 20.16 -1.66
N SER A 132 5.44 20.38 -2.96
CA SER A 132 6.67 21.01 -3.43
C SER A 132 6.82 22.46 -2.99
N SER A 133 5.70 23.15 -2.73
CA SER A 133 5.67 24.54 -2.25
C SER A 133 5.93 24.70 -0.75
N ILE A 134 5.89 23.62 0.04
CA ILE A 134 6.08 23.68 1.49
C ILE A 134 7.56 23.93 1.79
N SER A 135 7.87 24.89 2.67
CA SER A 135 9.24 25.14 3.12
C SER A 135 9.83 23.98 3.92
N ASP A 136 11.15 23.81 3.88
CA ASP A 136 11.86 22.72 4.56
C ASP A 136 11.58 22.69 6.07
N SER A 137 11.45 23.88 6.67
CA SER A 137 11.12 24.07 8.09
C SER A 137 9.71 23.61 8.48
N ASN A 138 8.75 23.69 7.55
CA ASN A 138 7.34 23.40 7.80
C ASN A 138 6.91 22.02 7.31
N ALA A 139 7.75 21.36 6.51
CA ALA A 139 7.46 20.07 5.88
C ALA A 139 7.03 19.00 6.90
N HIS A 140 7.73 18.90 8.04
CA HIS A 140 7.38 17.94 9.10
C HIS A 140 6.03 18.23 9.74
N CYS A 141 5.75 19.49 10.06
CA CYS A 141 4.48 19.88 10.70
C CYS A 141 3.29 19.50 9.81
N ILE A 142 3.36 19.86 8.52
CA ILE A 142 2.28 19.59 7.57
C ILE A 142 2.18 18.10 7.25
N LEU A 143 3.29 17.43 6.91
CA LEU A 143 3.26 16.03 6.47
C LEU A 143 2.98 15.02 7.60
N ARG A 144 3.17 15.42 8.87
CA ARG A 144 2.76 14.62 10.04
C ARG A 144 1.33 14.90 10.49
N SER A 145 0.76 16.06 10.13
CA SER A 145 -0.62 16.38 10.44
C SER A 145 -1.60 15.38 9.82
N SER A 146 -2.77 15.20 10.43
CA SER A 146 -3.84 14.35 9.89
C SER A 146 -4.27 14.77 8.48
N ILE A 147 -4.36 16.08 8.25
CA ILE A 147 -4.74 16.65 6.95
C ILE A 147 -3.68 16.38 5.88
N GLY A 148 -2.38 16.54 6.21
CA GLY A 148 -1.30 16.25 5.27
C GLY A 148 -1.15 14.75 4.99
N LEU A 149 -1.34 13.90 6.00
CA LEU A 149 -1.40 12.46 5.81
C LEU A 149 -2.56 12.05 4.90
N HIS A 150 -3.74 12.67 5.03
CA HIS A 150 -4.87 12.39 4.16
C HIS A 150 -4.61 12.87 2.72
N ALA A 151 -4.11 14.10 2.55
CA ALA A 151 -3.80 14.68 1.25
C ALA A 151 -2.75 13.87 0.48
N THR A 152 -1.73 13.35 1.17
CA THR A 152 -0.70 12.50 0.55
C THR A 152 -1.16 11.06 0.26
N GLN A 153 -2.25 10.61 0.90
CA GLN A 153 -2.83 9.29 0.67
C GLN A 153 -3.80 9.24 -0.51
N LEU A 154 -4.56 10.32 -0.75
CA LEU A 154 -5.58 10.36 -1.80
C LEU A 154 -5.04 9.90 -3.18
N PRO A 155 -3.88 10.38 -3.68
CA PRO A 155 -3.31 9.90 -4.93
C PRO A 155 -3.03 8.40 -4.90
N SER A 156 -2.51 7.91 -3.76
CA SER A 156 -2.14 6.49 -3.61
C SER A 156 -3.36 5.58 -3.64
N ARG A 157 -4.51 6.02 -3.10
CA ARG A 157 -5.76 5.26 -3.13
C ARG A 157 -6.35 5.21 -4.53
N LEU A 158 -6.36 6.34 -5.23
CA LEU A 158 -6.87 6.41 -6.61
C LEU A 158 -6.03 5.57 -7.58
N ILE A 159 -4.70 5.55 -7.42
CA ILE A 159 -3.81 4.69 -8.21
C ILE A 159 -4.15 3.21 -8.02
N VAL A 160 -4.37 2.76 -6.77
CA VAL A 160 -4.77 1.36 -6.51
C VAL A 160 -6.10 1.05 -7.16
N SER A 161 -7.09 1.94 -7.02
CA SER A 161 -8.39 1.77 -7.69
C SER A 161 -8.25 1.71 -9.21
N ALA A 162 -7.39 2.54 -9.80
CA ALA A 162 -7.12 2.53 -11.24
C ALA A 162 -6.43 1.23 -11.70
N ILE A 163 -5.43 0.73 -10.96
CA ILE A 163 -4.78 -0.56 -11.25
C ILE A 163 -5.79 -1.71 -11.14
N GLY A 164 -6.67 -1.69 -10.15
CA GLY A 164 -7.73 -2.69 -9.97
C GLY A 164 -8.73 -2.67 -11.13
N ALA A 165 -9.22 -1.48 -11.50
CA ALA A 165 -10.09 -1.31 -12.67
C ALA A 165 -9.39 -1.75 -13.97
N PHE A 166 -8.10 -1.44 -14.10
CA PHE A 166 -7.26 -1.85 -15.23
C PHE A 166 -7.21 -3.37 -15.36
N LEU A 167 -6.96 -4.08 -14.26
CA LEU A 167 -6.95 -5.53 -14.23
C LEU A 167 -8.32 -6.12 -14.61
N ILE A 168 -9.41 -5.56 -14.08
CA ILE A 168 -10.77 -6.04 -14.34
C ILE A 168 -11.10 -5.96 -15.84
N TRP A 169 -10.93 -4.79 -16.47
CA TRP A 169 -11.30 -4.66 -17.88
C TRP A 169 -10.38 -5.50 -18.78
N ASN A 170 -9.09 -5.64 -18.45
CA ASN A 170 -8.18 -6.52 -19.18
C ASN A 170 -8.65 -7.99 -19.12
N ILE A 171 -9.07 -8.46 -17.94
CA ILE A 171 -9.64 -9.80 -17.80
C ILE A 171 -10.88 -9.95 -18.68
N LEU A 172 -11.81 -9.00 -18.64
CA LEU A 172 -13.02 -9.04 -19.48
C LEU A 172 -12.68 -9.08 -20.98
N PHE A 173 -11.69 -8.30 -21.42
CA PHE A 173 -11.20 -8.33 -22.81
C PHE A 173 -10.58 -9.67 -23.20
N LEU A 174 -9.88 -10.35 -22.29
CA LEU A 174 -9.37 -11.70 -22.54
C LEU A 174 -10.51 -12.71 -22.73
N PHE A 175 -11.62 -12.56 -22.02
CA PHE A 175 -12.83 -13.39 -22.22
C PHE A 175 -13.54 -13.12 -23.55
N ILE A 176 -13.38 -11.93 -24.14
CA ILE A 176 -13.87 -11.60 -25.47
C ILE A 176 -12.95 -12.20 -26.55
N LEU A 177 -11.64 -12.11 -26.36
CA LEU A 177 -10.64 -12.48 -27.36
C LEU A 177 -10.35 -13.99 -27.42
N LEU A 178 -10.42 -14.69 -26.29
CA LEU A 178 -9.97 -16.08 -26.18
C LEU A 178 -11.14 -17.04 -25.95
N PRO A 179 -11.03 -18.31 -26.41
CA PRO A 179 -11.96 -19.35 -25.99
C PRO A 179 -11.98 -19.49 -24.47
N LYS A 180 -13.16 -19.80 -23.91
CA LYS A 180 -13.43 -19.79 -22.45
C LYS A 180 -12.35 -20.49 -21.61
N VAL A 181 -11.88 -21.66 -22.05
CA VAL A 181 -10.85 -22.43 -21.31
C VAL A 181 -9.53 -21.66 -21.22
N TRP A 182 -9.07 -21.08 -22.33
CA TRP A 182 -7.84 -20.31 -22.36
C TRP A 182 -7.97 -18.98 -21.60
N ALA A 183 -9.13 -18.31 -21.71
CA ALA A 183 -9.42 -17.10 -20.94
C ALA A 183 -9.35 -17.38 -19.42
N ILE A 184 -9.89 -18.51 -18.95
CA ILE A 184 -9.82 -18.91 -17.54
C ILE A 184 -8.36 -19.14 -17.11
N ILE A 185 -7.57 -19.88 -17.89
CA ILE A 185 -6.16 -20.15 -17.57
C ILE A 185 -5.37 -18.84 -17.44
N VAL A 186 -5.50 -17.94 -18.41
CA VAL A 186 -4.80 -16.64 -18.40
C VAL A 186 -5.28 -15.78 -17.24
N THR A 187 -6.58 -15.79 -16.93
CA THR A 187 -7.15 -15.05 -15.77
C THR A 187 -6.57 -15.56 -14.46
N VAL A 188 -6.53 -16.88 -14.23
CA VAL A 188 -5.94 -17.46 -13.02
C VAL A 188 -4.47 -17.11 -12.91
N MET A 189 -3.72 -17.16 -14.02
CA MET A 189 -2.31 -16.76 -14.05
C MET A 189 -2.13 -15.27 -13.71
N ALA A 190 -2.92 -14.37 -14.30
CA ALA A 190 -2.88 -12.94 -14.03
C ALA A 190 -3.22 -12.62 -12.57
N CYS A 191 -4.29 -13.21 -12.03
CA CYS A 191 -4.66 -13.05 -10.62
C CYS A 191 -3.59 -13.60 -9.67
N THR A 192 -3.01 -14.76 -9.97
CA THR A 192 -1.92 -15.35 -9.17
C THR A 192 -0.69 -14.46 -9.17
N LEU A 193 -0.30 -13.93 -10.34
CA LEU A 193 0.83 -13.02 -10.47
C LEU A 193 0.58 -11.70 -9.72
N TYR A 194 -0.61 -11.12 -9.85
CA TYR A 194 -1.00 -9.91 -9.11
C TYR A 194 -0.90 -10.15 -7.60
N MET A 195 -1.52 -11.21 -7.09
CA MET A 195 -1.47 -11.57 -5.67
C MET A 195 -0.05 -11.83 -5.19
N TYR A 196 0.78 -12.49 -5.99
CA TYR A 196 2.19 -12.76 -5.68
C TYR A 196 3.00 -11.46 -5.54
N ILE A 197 2.88 -10.56 -6.51
CA ILE A 197 3.57 -9.26 -6.50
C ILE A 197 3.14 -8.46 -5.25
N VAL A 198 1.83 -8.30 -5.04
CA VAL A 198 1.30 -7.54 -3.89
C VAL A 198 1.78 -8.16 -2.58
N SER A 199 1.69 -9.49 -2.43
CA SER A 199 2.08 -10.18 -1.20
C SER A 199 3.56 -10.01 -0.87
N ILE A 200 4.44 -10.11 -1.87
CA ILE A 200 5.89 -9.96 -1.67
C ILE A 200 6.25 -8.52 -1.27
N TYR A 201 5.77 -7.52 -2.01
CA TYR A 201 6.09 -6.13 -1.70
C TYR A 201 5.45 -5.67 -0.39
N SER A 202 4.29 -6.21 -0.06
CA SER A 202 3.65 -6.02 1.25
C SER A 202 4.50 -6.60 2.38
N ALA A 203 4.98 -7.85 2.25
CA ALA A 203 5.84 -8.48 3.24
C ALA A 203 7.20 -7.75 3.38
N LEU A 204 7.78 -7.31 2.27
CA LEU A 204 8.99 -6.50 2.26
C LEU A 204 8.76 -5.13 2.92
N GLY A 205 7.65 -4.46 2.63
CA GLY A 205 7.29 -3.20 3.27
C GLY A 205 7.15 -3.35 4.79
N ARG A 206 6.53 -4.43 5.25
CA ARG A 206 6.46 -4.75 6.69
C ARG A 206 7.83 -5.02 7.29
N LEU A 207 8.68 -5.77 6.59
CA LEU A 207 10.05 -6.01 7.02
C LEU A 207 10.79 -4.69 7.21
N VAL A 208 10.78 -3.81 6.20
CA VAL A 208 11.40 -2.48 6.23
C VAL A 208 10.89 -1.61 7.39
N MET A 209 9.58 -1.62 7.64
CA MET A 209 8.99 -0.87 8.75
C MET A 209 9.44 -1.41 10.12
N PHE A 210 9.45 -2.73 10.31
CA PHE A 210 9.81 -3.35 11.60
C PHE A 210 11.32 -3.38 11.87
N THR A 211 12.16 -3.34 10.84
CA THR A 211 13.63 -3.27 10.98
C THR A 211 14.16 -1.84 11.07
N LYS A 212 13.28 -0.82 10.98
CA LYS A 212 13.63 0.61 10.95
C LYS A 212 14.57 0.99 9.79
N ALA A 213 14.55 0.21 8.71
CA ALA A 213 15.42 0.42 7.55
C ALA A 213 15.23 1.77 6.84
N MET A 214 14.15 2.50 7.12
CA MET A 214 13.93 3.84 6.58
C MET A 214 14.63 4.95 7.37
N ALA A 215 15.13 4.67 8.58
CA ALA A 215 15.88 5.61 9.39
C ALA A 215 17.23 5.93 8.73
N GLY A 216 17.84 7.05 9.12
CA GLY A 216 19.20 7.40 8.66
C GLY A 216 20.31 6.52 9.25
N GLU A 217 19.98 5.66 10.22
CA GLU A 217 20.92 4.79 10.92
C GLU A 217 20.96 3.39 10.26
N PRO A 218 22.13 2.74 10.22
CA PRO A 218 22.23 1.38 9.70
C PRO A 218 21.54 0.38 10.63
N ILE A 219 20.87 -0.64 10.06
CA ILE A 219 20.13 -1.68 10.80
C ILE A 219 21.07 -2.56 11.65
N PHE A 220 22.30 -2.72 11.17
CA PHE A 220 23.38 -3.46 11.79
C PHE A 220 24.56 -2.52 12.01
N LYS A 221 25.41 -2.83 12.99
CA LYS A 221 26.71 -2.14 13.08
C LYS A 221 27.57 -2.58 11.88
N LYS A 222 28.43 -1.70 11.41
CA LYS A 222 29.26 -1.94 10.21
C LYS A 222 30.04 -3.27 10.28
N ASP A 223 30.56 -3.59 11.46
CA ASP A 223 31.30 -4.83 11.73
C ASP A 223 30.40 -6.08 11.71
N GLU A 224 29.12 -5.95 12.09
CA GLU A 224 28.15 -7.04 12.04
C GLU A 224 27.71 -7.30 10.59
N GLU A 225 27.47 -6.24 9.80
CA GLU A 225 27.03 -6.34 8.40
C GLU A 225 28.08 -7.02 7.51
N GLU A 226 29.36 -6.64 7.64
CA GLU A 226 30.46 -7.22 6.86
C GLU A 226 30.74 -8.69 7.22
N SER A 227 30.35 -9.12 8.42
CA SER A 227 30.60 -10.48 8.93
C SER A 227 29.50 -11.49 8.56
N LEU A 228 28.32 -11.03 8.17
CA LEU A 228 27.15 -11.88 7.97
C LEU A 228 27.00 -12.30 6.50
N PRO A 229 26.99 -13.61 6.17
CA PRO A 229 26.64 -14.04 4.83
C PRO A 229 25.17 -13.73 4.52
N PRO A 230 24.77 -13.59 3.24
CA PRO A 230 23.42 -13.18 2.84
C PRO A 230 22.28 -14.01 3.45
N TYR A 231 22.53 -15.28 3.73
CA TYR A 231 21.58 -16.18 4.36
C TYR A 231 21.31 -15.83 5.83
N ASP A 232 22.35 -15.52 6.59
CA ASP A 232 22.25 -15.16 8.01
C ASP A 232 21.72 -13.73 8.19
N LEU A 233 21.98 -12.87 7.20
CA LEU A 233 21.41 -11.53 7.13
C LEU A 233 19.87 -11.60 7.04
N TYR A 234 19.34 -12.47 6.17
CA TYR A 234 17.90 -12.66 6.01
C TYR A 234 17.22 -13.14 7.30
N THR A 235 17.79 -14.14 7.98
CA THR A 235 17.21 -14.68 9.23
C THR A 235 17.25 -13.64 10.34
N THR A 236 18.36 -12.93 10.49
CA THR A 236 18.51 -11.92 11.53
C THR A 236 17.56 -10.73 11.31
N LEU A 237 17.35 -10.30 10.06
CA LEU A 237 16.36 -9.28 9.72
C LEU A 237 14.93 -9.73 10.06
N LEU A 238 14.60 -10.97 9.74
CA LEU A 238 13.27 -11.53 9.96
C LEU A 238 12.97 -11.72 11.45
N GLU A 239 13.94 -12.18 12.24
CA GLU A 239 13.82 -12.31 13.69
C GLU A 239 13.65 -10.96 14.38
N LYS A 240 14.45 -9.95 14.00
CA LYS A 240 14.27 -8.57 14.48
C LYS A 240 12.85 -8.06 14.17
N ALA A 241 12.38 -8.26 12.94
CA ALA A 241 11.04 -7.83 12.54
C ALA A 241 9.92 -8.55 13.31
N GLN A 242 10.04 -9.86 13.55
CA GLN A 242 9.06 -10.62 14.32
C GLN A 242 9.04 -10.23 15.80
N LYS A 243 10.21 -9.98 16.39
CA LYS A 243 10.33 -9.51 17.77
C LYS A 243 9.64 -8.16 17.94
N GLU A 244 9.83 -7.24 16.99
CA GLU A 244 9.17 -5.95 17.01
C GLU A 244 7.67 -6.05 16.69
N LYS A 245 7.24 -6.92 15.76
CA LYS A 245 5.81 -7.20 15.54
C LYS A 245 5.10 -7.65 16.82
N LYS A 246 5.73 -8.53 17.62
CA LYS A 246 5.18 -9.01 18.90
C LYS A 246 5.06 -7.92 19.97
N ARG A 247 5.87 -6.87 19.89
CA ARG A 247 5.86 -5.74 20.84
C ARG A 247 4.75 -4.73 20.56
N SER A 248 4.02 -4.86 19.44
CA SER A 248 2.97 -3.93 18.97
C SER A 248 3.26 -2.43 19.19
N PRO A 249 4.44 -1.90 18.85
CA PRO A 249 4.80 -0.57 19.32
C PRO A 249 4.09 0.51 18.47
N ASN A 250 3.74 1.63 19.11
CA ASN A 250 3.19 2.78 18.42
C ASN A 250 4.27 3.38 17.50
N VAL A 251 3.96 3.59 16.22
CA VAL A 251 4.87 4.19 15.20
C VAL A 251 5.52 5.47 15.69
N MET A 252 4.81 6.25 16.52
CA MET A 252 5.34 7.48 17.11
C MET A 252 6.43 7.20 18.15
N LEU A 253 6.25 6.18 19.01
CA LEU A 253 7.24 5.76 20.01
C LEU A 253 8.49 5.13 19.37
N PHE A 254 8.34 4.52 18.19
CA PHE A 254 9.43 3.86 17.47
C PHE A 254 10.56 4.81 17.02
N TYR A 255 10.25 6.09 16.79
CA TYR A 255 11.19 7.12 16.33
C TYR A 255 11.39 8.26 17.35
N ARG A 256 10.57 8.36 18.41
CA ARG A 256 10.64 9.41 19.46
C ARG A 256 11.74 9.18 20.50
N THR A 257 12.29 7.97 20.63
CA THR A 257 13.24 7.62 21.70
C THR A 257 14.54 8.43 21.68
N ARG A 258 14.82 9.23 20.65
CA ARG A 258 16.10 9.94 20.52
C ARG A 258 16.06 11.44 20.85
N ASP A 259 14.90 12.11 20.82
CA ASP A 259 14.86 13.53 21.21
C ASP A 259 15.04 13.74 22.72
N GLY A 260 14.82 12.70 23.53
CA GLY A 260 15.02 12.73 24.98
C GLY A 260 16.47 12.57 25.45
N ASP A 261 17.32 11.87 24.68
CA ASP A 261 18.72 11.62 25.09
C ASP A 261 19.68 12.75 24.68
N THR A 262 19.26 13.64 23.78
CA THR A 262 19.97 14.89 23.47
C THR A 262 19.44 16.12 24.21
N ALA A 263 18.38 15.99 25.01
CA ALA A 263 17.74 17.08 25.74
C ALA A 263 17.80 16.89 27.28
N ASN A 264 18.90 16.34 27.81
CA ASN A 264 19.22 16.55 29.22
C ASN A 264 19.83 17.93 29.42
N GLY A 265 18.94 18.91 29.47
CA GLY A 265 19.22 20.31 29.71
C GLY A 265 17.93 21.08 29.97
N HIS A 266 17.30 20.80 31.11
CA HIS A 266 16.24 21.58 31.77
C HIS A 266 14.78 21.49 31.28
N THR A 267 13.94 21.02 32.23
CA THR A 267 12.53 21.37 32.50
C THR A 267 11.47 21.07 31.42
N GLY A 268 10.64 20.04 31.65
CA GLY A 268 9.41 19.82 30.87
C GLY A 268 8.65 18.52 31.15
N GLY A 269 8.56 18.08 32.42
CA GLY A 269 7.99 16.76 32.76
C GLY A 269 6.45 16.66 32.77
N GLU A 270 5.72 17.76 32.85
CA GLU A 270 4.26 17.72 33.10
C GLU A 270 3.39 18.04 31.87
N SER A 271 3.87 18.86 30.93
CA SER A 271 3.09 19.20 29.71
C SER A 271 3.00 18.05 28.70
N VAL A 272 3.99 17.18 28.68
CA VAL A 272 4.09 16.04 27.74
C VAL A 272 3.12 14.92 28.11
N ARG A 273 2.83 14.74 29.41
CA ARG A 273 1.93 13.68 29.91
C ARG A 273 0.48 13.90 29.51
N ASN A 274 0.00 15.15 29.56
CA ASN A 274 -1.38 15.48 29.17
C ASN A 274 -1.61 15.37 27.66
N TYR A 275 -0.63 15.73 26.82
CA TYR A 275 -0.72 15.55 25.37
C TYR A 275 -0.72 14.08 24.94
N ASP A 276 0.00 13.23 25.67
CA ASP A 276 0.09 11.79 25.39
C ASP A 276 -1.18 11.03 25.83
N GLU A 277 -1.83 11.43 26.94
CA GLU A 277 -3.13 10.88 27.36
C GLU A 277 -4.27 11.31 26.42
N GLU A 278 -4.29 12.58 26.01
CA GLU A 278 -5.35 13.11 25.14
C GLU A 278 -5.29 12.47 23.74
N ASN A 279 -4.10 12.35 23.13
CA ASN A 279 -3.94 11.66 21.84
C ASN A 279 -4.15 10.15 21.93
N SER A 280 -3.69 9.48 23.00
CA SER A 280 -3.93 8.05 23.19
C SER A 280 -5.43 7.74 23.30
N SER A 281 -6.19 8.61 23.96
CA SER A 281 -7.65 8.48 24.09
C SER A 281 -8.39 8.71 22.76
N LEU A 282 -7.92 9.66 21.94
CA LEU A 282 -8.46 9.95 20.61
C LEU A 282 -8.20 8.79 19.63
N PHE A 283 -7.01 8.17 19.69
CA PHE A 283 -6.66 7.02 18.85
C PHE A 283 -7.32 5.71 19.30
N GLN A 284 -7.54 5.49 20.60
CA GLN A 284 -8.36 4.38 21.07
C GLN A 284 -9.82 4.51 20.62
N ARG A 285 -10.34 5.75 20.53
CA ARG A 285 -11.68 6.01 19.98
C ARG A 285 -11.75 5.76 18.47
N GLU A 286 -10.76 6.18 17.68
CA GLU A 286 -10.72 5.86 16.24
C GLU A 286 -10.57 4.35 15.98
N ALA A 287 -9.71 3.65 16.72
CA ALA A 287 -9.54 2.20 16.58
C ALA A 287 -10.78 1.40 17.02
N ALA A 288 -11.51 1.88 18.03
CA ALA A 288 -12.79 1.30 18.44
C ALA A 288 -13.89 1.57 17.41
N GLN A 289 -13.90 2.75 16.78
CA GLN A 289 -14.86 3.14 15.76
C GLN A 289 -14.67 2.34 14.46
N ASP A 290 -13.43 2.07 14.05
CA ASP A 290 -13.13 1.17 12.93
C ASP A 290 -13.49 -0.30 13.22
N SER A 291 -13.50 -0.71 14.49
CA SER A 291 -13.93 -2.06 14.90
C SER A 291 -15.45 -2.23 15.00
N ASN A 292 -16.20 -1.16 15.32
CA ASN A 292 -17.66 -1.18 15.45
C ASN A 292 -18.41 -1.05 14.12
N ILE A 293 -17.74 -0.70 13.02
CA ILE A 293 -18.35 -0.71 11.68
C ILE A 293 -18.58 -2.16 11.19
N ASN A 294 -18.03 -3.18 11.87
CA ASN A 294 -18.13 -4.59 11.46
C ASN A 294 -19.06 -5.48 12.33
N MET A 295 -19.81 -4.92 13.29
CA MET A 295 -20.81 -5.71 14.04
C MET A 295 -22.06 -4.88 14.35
N SER A 296 -22.93 -4.72 13.34
CA SER A 296 -24.34 -4.44 13.58
C SER A 296 -25.18 -5.44 12.77
N PRO A 297 -25.80 -6.45 13.42
CA PRO A 297 -26.76 -7.31 12.74
C PRO A 297 -27.98 -6.45 12.39
N ARG A 298 -28.21 -6.21 11.10
CA ARG A 298 -29.50 -5.69 10.62
C ARG A 298 -30.57 -6.74 10.94
N SER A 299 -31.30 -6.54 12.03
CA SER A 299 -32.58 -7.21 12.26
C SER A 299 -33.58 -6.71 11.21
N ILE A 300 -33.90 -7.56 10.25
CA ILE A 300 -35.00 -7.37 9.31
C ILE A 300 -36.30 -7.52 10.10
N ILE A 301 -37.00 -6.42 10.34
CA ILE A 301 -38.38 -6.42 10.82
C ILE A 301 -39.27 -6.63 9.60
N SER A 302 -39.84 -7.82 9.46
CA SER A 302 -40.96 -8.11 8.56
C SER A 302 -42.26 -7.65 9.22
N ASN A 303 -42.89 -6.59 8.70
CA ASN A 303 -44.29 -6.30 9.01
C ASN A 303 -45.18 -7.07 8.03
N PRO A 304 -46.23 -7.77 8.51
CA PRO A 304 -47.24 -8.34 7.63
C PRO A 304 -48.18 -7.23 7.10
N PRO A 305 -48.79 -7.43 5.93
CA PRO A 305 -49.74 -6.48 5.36
C PRO A 305 -51.03 -6.47 6.19
N GLN A 306 -51.48 -5.28 6.58
CA GLN A 306 -52.86 -5.05 7.00
C GLN A 306 -53.65 -4.57 5.77
N ASN A 307 -54.82 -5.19 5.58
CA ASN A 307 -55.87 -4.81 4.63
C ASN A 307 -56.36 -3.38 4.85
#